data_AF-A0A7S1ZCH3-F1
#
_entry.id   AF-A0A7S1ZCH3-F1
#
_cell.length_a   1.000
_cell.length_b   1.000
_cell.length_c   1.000
_cell.angle_alpha   90.00
_cell.angle_beta   90.00
_cell.angle_gamma   90.00
#
_symmetry.space_group_name_H-M   'P 1'
#
loop_
_entity.id
_entity.type
_entity.pdbx_description
1 polymer ?
#
loop_
_entity_poly.entity_id
_entity_poly.type
_entity_poly.pdbx_seq_one_letter_code
_entity_poly.pdbx_strand_id
1 'polypeptide(L)'
;MPLLCALNIVALSVLCLDASNFFKRGLMLLNIAFVQIGIRMSLDNRLPSVGYQIKMQSMLNRFFYSLLFMVIESSFLSLRVDAGLPLKDSRIIDLAIAIALLMSTCYMSYSYYKDILNLRWNYFG
;
A
#
# COMPACT_ATOMS: atom_id res chain seq x y z
N MET A 1 1.20 -0.45 -13.04
CA MET A 1 2.12 -0.90 -11.97
C MET A 1 3.09 0.16 -11.46
N PRO A 2 3.86 0.90 -12.29
CA PRO A 2 4.81 1.89 -11.77
C PRO A 2 4.11 2.98 -10.93
N LEU A 3 2.91 3.42 -11.34
CA LEU A 3 2.09 4.36 -10.57
C LEU A 3 1.67 3.83 -9.19
N LEU A 4 1.28 2.55 -9.09
CA LEU A 4 0.90 1.91 -7.81
C LEU A 4 2.11 1.77 -6.87
N CYS A 5 3.29 1.47 -7.43
CA CYS A 5 4.52 1.42 -6.65
C CYS A 5 4.92 2.80 -6.14
N ALA A 6 4.80 3.83 -6.97
CA ALA A 6 5.03 5.21 -6.56
C ALA A 6 4.09 5.64 -5.43
N LEU A 7 2.80 5.28 -5.51
CA LEU A 7 1.82 5.53 -4.44
C LEU A 7 2.20 4.83 -3.13
N ASN A 8 2.69 3.59 -3.18
CA ASN A 8 3.16 2.90 -1.99
C ASN A 8 4.43 3.53 -1.40
N ILE A 9 5.35 4.02 -2.23
CA ILE A 9 6.53 4.76 -1.77
C ILE A 9 6.12 6.06 -1.10
N VAL A 10 5.15 6.78 -1.66
CA VAL A 10 4.57 7.98 -1.02
C VAL A 10 3.90 7.61 0.30
N ALA A 11 3.17 6.49 0.36
CA ALA A 11 2.55 6.03 1.60
C ALA A 11 3.59 5.66 2.68
N LEU A 12 4.72 5.06 2.30
CA LEU A 12 5.84 4.80 3.20
C LEU A 12 6.45 6.08 3.80
N SER A 13 6.45 7.19 3.05
CA SER A 13 6.94 8.47 3.56
C SER A 13 6.10 9.02 4.72
N VAL A 14 4.85 8.55 4.87
CA VAL A 14 3.98 8.94 5.99
C VAL A 14 4.51 8.39 7.32
N LEU A 15 5.16 7.22 7.31
CA LEU A 15 5.78 6.63 8.50
C LEU A 15 7.00 7.44 8.98
N CYS A 16 7.58 8.29 8.13
CA CYS A 16 8.67 9.20 8.52
C CYS A 16 8.20 10.45 9.28
N LEU A 17 6.90 10.77 9.27
CA LEU A 17 6.34 11.89 10.04
C LEU A 17 6.34 11.53 11.52
N ASP A 18 6.46 12.51 12.42
CA ASP A 18 6.46 12.23 13.86
C ASP A 18 5.08 11.72 14.32
N ALA A 19 5.07 10.68 15.17
CA ALA A 19 3.85 10.02 15.65
C ALA A 19 2.92 10.95 16.46
N SER A 20 3.45 12.07 16.98
CA SER A 20 2.69 13.12 17.64
C SER A 20 1.73 13.87 16.72
N ASN A 21 1.98 13.85 15.40
CA ASN A 21 1.16 14.52 14.39
C ASN A 21 0.15 13.54 13.74
N PHE A 22 -0.64 12.84 14.56
CA PHE A 22 -1.62 11.85 14.08
C PHE A 22 -2.55 12.40 12.99
N PHE A 23 -3.08 13.62 13.17
CA PHE A 23 -4.00 14.22 12.21
C PHE A 23 -3.36 14.39 10.81
N LYS A 24 -2.09 14.79 10.74
CA LYS A 24 -1.37 14.96 9.46
C LYS A 24 -1.07 13.62 8.81
N ARG A 25 -0.66 12.61 9.59
CA ARG A 25 -0.45 11.24 9.12
C ARG A 25 -1.76 10.66 8.54
N GLY A 26 -2.87 10.79 9.28
CA GLY A 26 -4.19 10.34 8.85
C GLY A 26 -4.68 11.03 7.58
N LEU A 27 -4.51 12.35 7.46
CA LEU A 27 -4.93 13.12 6.28
C LEU A 27 -4.13 12.72 5.02
N MET A 28 -2.83 12.46 5.15
CA MET A 28 -2.03 11.93 4.04
C MET A 28 -2.47 10.53 3.63
N LEU A 29 -2.67 9.60 4.58
CA LEU A 29 -3.13 8.24 4.27
C LEU A 29 -4.51 8.26 3.58
N LEU A 30 -5.41 9.12 4.03
CA LEU A 30 -6.74 9.28 3.45
C LEU A 30 -6.69 9.80 2.01
N ASN A 31 -5.82 10.78 1.73
CA ASN A 31 -5.62 11.29 0.37
C ASN A 31 -5.08 10.19 -0.57
N ILE A 32 -4.13 9.38 -0.11
CA ILE A 32 -3.59 8.28 -0.90
C ILE A 32 -4.66 7.21 -1.13
N ALA A 33 -5.49 6.91 -0.12
CA ALA A 33 -6.62 5.99 -0.24
C ALA A 33 -7.63 6.46 -1.30
N PHE A 34 -7.96 7.75 -1.35
CA PHE A 34 -8.83 8.30 -2.39
C PHE A 34 -8.24 8.15 -3.79
N VAL A 35 -6.95 8.45 -3.97
CA VAL A 35 -6.27 8.26 -5.26
C VAL A 35 -6.32 6.79 -5.68
N GLN A 36 -6.08 5.88 -4.74
CA GLN A 36 -6.09 4.44 -5.01
C GLN A 36 -7.49 3.92 -5.37
N ILE A 37 -8.54 4.40 -4.70
CA ILE A 37 -9.93 4.10 -5.04
C ILE A 37 -10.27 4.64 -6.44
N GLY A 38 -9.85 5.87 -6.76
CA GLY A 38 -10.05 6.46 -8.08
C GLY A 38 -9.40 5.63 -9.19
N ILE A 39 -8.18 5.13 -8.96
CA ILE A 39 -7.49 4.21 -9.87
C ILE A 39 -8.27 2.91 -10.00
N ARG A 40 -8.78 2.35 -8.90
CA ARG A 40 -9.58 1.13 -8.91
C ARG A 40 -10.84 1.28 -9.75
N MET A 41 -11.65 2.32 -9.50
CA MET A 41 -12.87 2.58 -10.26
C MET A 41 -12.57 2.79 -11.75
N SER A 42 -11.50 3.54 -12.06
CA SER A 42 -11.08 3.77 -13.44
C SER A 42 -10.65 2.50 -14.16
N LEU A 43 -10.02 1.57 -13.43
CA LEU A 43 -9.55 0.30 -13.96
C LEU A 43 -10.69 -0.70 -14.11
N ASP A 44 -11.58 -0.79 -13.12
CA ASP A 44 -12.77 -1.63 -13.16
C ASP A 44 -13.72 -1.22 -14.30
N ASN A 45 -13.86 0.08 -14.59
CA ASN A 45 -14.66 0.57 -15.72
C ASN A 45 -14.08 0.23 -17.11
N ARG A 46 -12.78 -0.07 -17.20
CA ARG A 46 -12.09 -0.41 -18.45
C ARG A 46 -11.90 -1.91 -18.65
N LEU A 47 -12.15 -2.70 -17.62
CA LEU A 47 -12.02 -4.15 -17.67
C LEU A 47 -13.37 -4.77 -18.08
N PRO A 48 -13.34 -5.85 -18.89
CA PRO A 48 -14.56 -6.58 -19.21
C PRO A 48 -15.15 -7.20 -17.93
N SER A 49 -16.47 -7.13 -17.78
CA SER A 49 -17.17 -7.74 -16.65
C SER A 49 -17.12 -9.27 -16.73
N VAL A 50 -16.15 -9.86 -16.05
CA VAL A 50 -15.98 -11.32 -15.95
C VAL A 50 -16.31 -11.78 -14.52
N GLY A 51 -16.90 -12.97 -14.39
CA GLY A 51 -17.29 -13.53 -13.09
C GLY A 51 -16.13 -14.05 -12.23
N TYR A 52 -14.89 -13.99 -12.73
CA TYR A 52 -13.68 -14.36 -11.99
C TYR A 52 -12.84 -13.12 -11.69
N GLN A 53 -12.06 -13.16 -10.61
CA GLN A 53 -11.21 -12.04 -10.24
C GLN A 53 -10.06 -11.87 -11.24
N ILE A 54 -10.01 -10.72 -11.90
CA ILE A 54 -8.89 -10.39 -12.78
C ILE A 54 -7.65 -10.17 -11.92
N LYS A 55 -6.50 -10.73 -12.33
CA LYS A 55 -5.23 -10.65 -11.58
C LYS A 55 -4.84 -9.21 -11.18
N MET A 56 -5.15 -8.24 -12.04
CA MET A 56 -4.93 -6.81 -11.77
C MET A 56 -5.79 -6.30 -10.59
N GLN A 57 -7.04 -6.75 -10.47
CA GLN A 57 -7.90 -6.44 -9.33
C GLN A 57 -7.37 -7.08 -8.04
N SER A 58 -6.82 -8.30 -8.12
CA SER A 58 -6.15 -8.96 -6.98
C SER A 58 -4.93 -8.17 -6.50
N MET A 59 -4.10 -7.68 -7.41
CA MET A 59 -2.98 -6.81 -7.07
C MET A 59 -3.44 -5.49 -6.44
N LEU A 60 -4.44 -4.83 -7.01
CA LEU A 60 -5.00 -3.60 -6.44
C LEU A 60 -5.50 -3.79 -5.01
N ASN A 61 -6.17 -4.92 -4.73
CA ASN A 61 -6.63 -5.26 -3.39
C ASN A 61 -5.46 -5.44 -2.42
N ARG A 62 -4.35 -6.07 -2.82
CA ARG A 62 -3.16 -6.21 -1.97
C ARG A 62 -2.53 -4.86 -1.59
N PHE A 63 -2.46 -3.94 -2.54
CA PHE A 63 -2.05 -2.56 -2.26
C PHE A 63 -3.01 -1.89 -1.27
N PHE A 64 -4.31 -2.12 -1.40
CA PHE A 64 -5.33 -1.54 -0.53
C PHE A 64 -5.23 -2.08 0.89
N TYR A 65 -4.98 -3.38 1.06
CA TYR A 65 -4.71 -3.99 2.36
C TYR A 65 -3.44 -3.44 3.01
N SER A 66 -2.40 -3.15 2.23
CA SER A 66 -1.17 -2.53 2.74
C SER A 66 -1.44 -1.13 3.31
N LEU A 67 -2.30 -0.35 2.63
CA LEU A 67 -2.74 0.96 3.09
C LEU A 67 -3.62 0.89 4.34
N LEU A 68 -4.56 -0.06 4.36
CA LEU A 68 -5.41 -0.31 5.52
C LEU A 68 -4.57 -0.72 6.75
N PHE A 69 -3.53 -1.53 6.55
CA PHE A 69 -2.59 -1.88 7.61
C PHE A 69 -1.86 -0.66 8.18
N MET A 70 -1.40 0.28 7.33
CA MET A 70 -0.80 1.53 7.80
C MET A 70 -1.78 2.41 8.58
N VAL A 71 -3.05 2.47 8.17
CA VAL A 71 -4.09 3.22 8.89
C VAL A 71 -4.36 2.62 10.26
N ILE A 72 -4.48 1.30 10.36
CA ILE A 72 -4.64 0.60 11.64
C ILE A 72 -3.45 0.87 12.54
N GLU A 73 -2.22 0.78 12.00
CA GLU A 73 -1.02 1.03 12.79
C GLU A 73 -0.94 2.46 13.31
N SER A 74 -1.21 3.45 12.46
CA SER A 74 -1.22 4.85 12.87
C SER A 74 -2.28 5.11 13.95
N SER A 75 -3.41 4.40 13.91
CA SER A 75 -4.47 4.47 14.93
C SER A 75 -4.06 3.76 16.23
N PHE A 76 -3.31 2.66 16.13
CA PHE A 76 -2.74 1.98 17.29
C PHE A 76 -1.69 2.85 17.99
N LEU A 77 -0.86 3.57 17.22
CA LEU A 77 0.11 4.51 17.77
C LEU A 77 -0.57 5.67 18.50
N SER A 78 -1.67 6.23 17.97
CA SER A 78 -2.38 7.32 18.67
C SER A 78 -2.93 6.86 20.02
N LEU A 79 -3.51 5.65 20.09
CA LEU A 79 -3.97 5.07 21.35
C LEU A 79 -2.83 4.88 22.37
N ARG A 80 -1.63 4.53 21.91
CA ARG A 80 -0.45 4.43 22.79
C ARG A 80 0.02 5.79 23.30
N VAL A 81 -0.08 6.83 22.47
CA VAL A 81 0.22 8.22 22.87
C VAL A 81 -0.77 8.68 23.93
N ASP A 82 -2.07 8.43 23.73
CA ASP A 82 -3.11 8.78 24.69
C ASP A 82 -2.95 8.03 26.03
N ALA A 83 -2.41 6.81 25.98
CA ALA A 83 -2.06 6.02 27.17
C ALA A 83 -0.75 6.46 27.88
N GLY A 84 -0.04 7.46 27.36
CA GLY A 84 1.20 7.99 27.95
C GLY A 84 2.43 7.07 27.80
N LEU A 85 2.38 6.11 26.86
CA LEU A 85 3.49 5.18 26.63
C LEU A 85 4.68 5.87 25.91
N PRO A 86 5.92 5.43 26.15
CA PRO A 86 7.10 6.05 25.55
C PRO A 86 7.10 5.92 24.02
N LEU A 87 7.27 7.06 23.34
CA LEU A 87 7.33 7.19 21.88
C LEU A 87 8.60 6.60 21.23
N LYS A 88 9.63 6.27 22.02
CA LYS A 88 10.89 5.71 21.48
C LYS A 88 10.68 4.38 20.77
N ASP A 89 9.78 3.55 21.29
CA ASP A 89 9.48 2.24 20.71
C ASP A 89 8.69 2.37 19.39
N SER A 90 7.93 3.46 19.22
CA SER A 90 7.15 3.75 18.01
C SER A 90 8.03 3.82 16.77
N ARG A 91 9.22 4.44 16.87
CA ARG A 91 10.13 4.60 15.72
C ARG A 91 10.69 3.29 15.21
N ILE A 92 10.93 2.33 16.10
CA ILE A 92 11.42 1.01 15.72
C ILE A 92 10.31 0.24 14.98
N ILE A 93 9.07 0.38 15.46
CA ILE A 93 7.88 -0.22 14.83
C ILE A 93 7.64 0.39 13.45
N ASP A 94 7.63 1.73 13.34
CA ASP A 94 7.49 2.46 12.08
C ASP A 94 8.53 1.98 11.05
N LEU A 95 9.80 1.83 11.46
CA LEU A 95 10.90 1.40 10.59
C LEU A 95 10.77 -0.07 10.16
N ALA A 96 10.40 -0.97 11.09
CA ALA A 96 10.18 -2.38 10.77
C ALA A 96 9.03 -2.56 9.76
N ILE A 97 7.95 -1.79 9.92
CA ILE A 97 6.80 -1.80 9.02
C ILE A 97 7.17 -1.22 7.67
N ALA A 98 7.94 -0.13 7.64
CA ALA A 98 8.42 0.46 6.39
C ALA A 98 9.23 -0.56 5.57
N ILE A 99 10.15 -1.30 6.20
CA ILE A 99 10.93 -2.35 5.53
C ILE A 99 10.02 -3.47 5.03
N ALA A 100 9.07 -3.95 5.85
CA ALA A 100 8.16 -5.02 5.47
C ALA A 100 7.26 -4.63 4.28
N LEU A 101 6.73 -3.41 4.27
CA LEU A 101 5.91 -2.89 3.18
C LEU A 101 6.72 -2.65 1.90
N LEU A 102 7.98 -2.21 2.02
CA LEU A 102 8.88 -2.05 0.89
C LEU A 102 9.21 -3.41 0.25
N MET A 103 9.54 -4.41 1.07
CA MET A 103 9.73 -5.80 0.62
C MET A 103 8.48 -6.36 -0.07
N SER A 104 7.30 -6.14 0.51
CA SER A 104 6.02 -6.53 -0.10
C SER A 104 5.80 -5.86 -1.46
N THR A 105 6.12 -4.57 -1.57
CA THR A 105 6.00 -3.81 -2.82
C THR A 105 6.96 -4.31 -3.90
N CYS A 106 8.21 -4.59 -3.53
CA CYS A 106 9.20 -5.20 -4.43
C CYS A 106 8.76 -6.59 -4.90
N TYR A 107 8.28 -7.44 -3.99
CA TYR A 107 7.78 -8.78 -4.31
C TYR A 107 6.59 -8.74 -5.28
N MET A 108 5.61 -7.86 -5.03
CA MET A 108 4.45 -7.68 -5.92
C MET A 108 4.87 -7.20 -7.32
N SER A 109 5.82 -6.27 -7.38
CA SER A 109 6.37 -5.76 -8.65
C SER A 109 7.07 -6.88 -9.42
N TYR A 110 7.93 -7.64 -8.76
CA TYR A 110 8.65 -8.75 -9.36
C TYR A 110 7.70 -9.83 -9.91
N SER A 111 6.73 -10.26 -9.10
CA SER A 111 5.73 -11.25 -9.53
C SER A 111 4.97 -10.78 -10.77
N TYR A 112 4.54 -9.51 -10.80
CA TYR A 112 3.81 -8.95 -11.94
C TYR A 112 4.63 -8.99 -13.24
N TYR A 113 5.89 -8.55 -13.20
CA TYR A 113 6.74 -8.53 -14.39
C TYR A 113 7.15 -9.93 -14.86
N LYS A 114 7.44 -10.84 -13.94
CA LYS A 114 7.76 -12.24 -14.26
C LYS A 114 6.61 -12.90 -15.04
N ASP A 115 5.37 -12.66 -14.62
CA ASP A 115 4.20 -13.26 -15.25
C ASP A 115 3.91 -12.69 -16.65
N ILE A 116 4.14 -11.38 -16.86
CA ILE A 116 4.06 -10.78 -18.21
C ILE A 116 5.12 -11.40 -19.13
N LEU A 117 6.34 -11.60 -18.63
CA LEU A 117 7.43 -12.19 -19.39
C LEU A 117 7.09 -13.63 -19.80
N ASN A 118 6.55 -14.44 -18.88
CA ASN A 118 6.13 -15.81 -19.17
C ASN A 118 4.98 -15.88 -20.18
N LEU A 119 3.99 -14.98 -20.09
CA LEU A 119 2.92 -14.89 -21.10
C LEU A 119 3.51 -14.57 -22.47
N ARG A 120 4.43 -13.60 -22.54
CA ARG A 120 5.07 -13.22 -23.81
C ARG A 120 5.86 -14.37 -24.42
N TRP A 121 6.56 -15.18 -23.63
CA TRP A 121 7.26 -16.38 -24.12
C TRP A 121 6.29 -17.44 -24.68
N ASN A 122 5.14 -17.68 -24.03
CA ASN A 122 4.17 -18.68 -24.48
C ASN A 122 3.37 -18.29 -25.73
N TYR A 123 3.30 -17.00 -26.08
CA TYR A 123 2.60 -16.54 -27.30
C TYR A 123 3.53 -16.32 -28.50
N PHE A 124 4.84 -16.26 -28.29
CA PHE A 124 5.84 -15.97 -29.33
C PHE A 124 6.87 -17.10 -29.53
N GLY A 125 6.78 -18.19 -28.76
CA GLY A 125 7.51 -19.45 -28.99
C GLY A 125 6.59 -20.50 -29.59
#